data_AF-A0A0H5Q6S2-F1
#
_entry.id   AF-A0A0H5Q6S2-F1
#
_cell.length_a   1.000
_cell.length_b   1.000
_cell.length_c   1.000
_cell.angle_alpha   90.00
_cell.angle_beta   90.00
_cell.angle_gamma   90.00
#
_symmetry.space_group_name_H-M   'P 1'
#
loop_
_entity.id
_entity.type
_entity.pdbx_description
1 polymer ?
#
loop_
_entity_poly.entity_id
_entity_poly.type
_entity_poly.pdbx_seq_one_letter_code
_entity_poly.pdbx_strand_id
1 'polypeptide(L)'
;MVKIEGTLDEIRELMGDVKRTVSDVKSTTKKVAKAASKTKRKLSAWQRYIKTKSNHIKFKRGDKKGRLDLKRMSAAFKRSRK
;
A
#
# COMPACT_ATOMS: atom_id res chain seq x y z
N MET A 1 -24.43 16.03 46.73
CA MET A 1 -22.97 15.89 46.91
C MET A 1 -22.57 14.61 46.19
N VAL A 2 -22.04 14.70 44.96
CA VAL A 2 -21.65 13.51 44.18
C VAL A 2 -20.38 12.96 44.83
N LYS A 3 -20.47 11.79 45.46
CA LYS A 3 -19.30 11.09 45.99
C LYS A 3 -18.45 10.63 44.82
N ILE A 4 -17.31 11.27 44.64
CA ILE A 4 -16.25 10.81 43.74
C ILE A 4 -15.48 9.71 44.48
N GLU A 5 -16.13 8.58 44.73
CA GLU A 5 -15.46 7.34 45.14
C GLU A 5 -15.07 6.58 43.87
N GLY A 6 -14.26 7.21 43.01
CA GLY A 6 -13.55 6.48 41.97
C GLY A 6 -12.44 5.69 42.67
N THR A 7 -12.71 4.43 42.99
CA THR A 7 -11.74 3.50 43.59
C THR A 7 -10.42 3.58 42.81
N LEU A 8 -9.30 3.75 43.51
CA LEU A 8 -7.96 3.89 42.91
C LEU A 8 -7.63 2.80 41.87
N ASP A 9 -8.27 1.64 41.96
CA ASP A 9 -8.18 0.54 41.01
C ASP A 9 -8.77 0.87 39.62
N GLU A 10 -9.89 1.58 39.53
CA GLU A 10 -10.46 2.03 38.23
C GLU A 10 -9.52 3.03 37.55
N ILE A 11 -8.92 3.94 38.31
CA ILE A 11 -7.94 4.90 37.78
C ILE A 11 -6.70 4.17 37.26
N ARG A 12 -6.26 3.12 37.96
CA ARG A 12 -5.11 2.29 37.57
C ARG A 12 -5.38 1.47 36.31
N GLU A 13 -6.59 0.93 36.18
CA GLU A 13 -7.05 0.21 35.01
C GLU A 13 -7.14 1.14 33.79
N LEU A 14 -7.77 2.32 33.96
CA LEU A 14 -7.89 3.34 32.91
C LEU A 14 -6.51 3.79 32.41
N MET A 15 -5.55 4.00 33.32
CA MET A 15 -4.16 4.32 32.99
C MET A 15 -3.46 3.19 32.22
N GLY A 16 -3.76 1.93 32.55
CA GLY A 16 -3.26 0.76 31.84
C GLY A 16 -3.72 0.71 30.38
N ASP A 17 -4.97 1.07 30.13
CA ASP A 17 -5.56 1.11 28.79
C ASP A 17 -5.08 2.30 27.96
N VAL A 18 -4.91 3.47 28.59
CA VAL A 18 -4.23 4.62 27.98
C VAL A 18 -2.80 4.27 27.58
N LYS A 19 -2.05 3.55 28.43
CA LYS A 19 -0.68 3.13 28.12
C LYS A 19 -0.63 2.16 26.94
N ARG A 20 -1.58 1.22 26.86
CA ARG A 20 -1.69 0.25 25.75
C ARG A 20 -2.05 0.95 24.44
N THR A 21 -3.07 1.81 24.44
CA THR A 21 -3.48 2.57 23.26
C THR A 21 -2.38 3.50 22.75
N VAL A 22 -1.65 4.19 23.63
CA VAL A 22 -0.49 5.02 23.23
C VAL A 22 0.62 4.16 22.61
N SER A 23 0.89 2.98 23.16
CA SER A 23 1.85 2.04 22.59
C SER A 23 1.42 1.55 21.20
N ASP A 24 0.15 1.22 21.02
CA ASP A 24 -0.41 0.76 19.75
C ASP A 24 -0.39 1.85 18.69
N VAL A 25 -0.77 3.08 19.06
CA VAL A 25 -0.65 4.25 18.20
C VAL A 25 0.81 4.48 17.83
N LYS A 26 1.75 4.46 18.78
CA LYS A 26 3.19 4.63 18.50
C LYS A 26 3.72 3.55 17.56
N SER A 27 3.29 2.30 17.73
CA SER A 27 3.69 1.18 16.86
C SER A 27 3.13 1.34 15.44
N THR A 28 1.88 1.78 15.33
CA THR A 28 1.18 2.02 14.06
C THR A 28 1.80 3.20 13.33
N THR A 29 2.06 4.30 14.03
CA THR A 29 2.75 5.47 13.48
C THR A 29 4.15 5.11 12.99
N LYS A 30 4.91 4.28 13.71
CA LYS A 30 6.21 3.77 13.23
C LYS A 30 6.09 2.91 11.98
N LYS A 31 5.07 2.05 11.88
CA LYS A 31 4.80 1.23 10.69
C LYS A 31 4.41 2.10 9.49
N VAL A 32 3.55 3.10 9.71
CA VAL A 32 3.15 4.08 8.68
C VAL A 32 4.35 4.92 8.24
N ALA A 33 5.18 5.40 9.16
CA ALA A 33 6.39 6.14 8.83
C ALA A 33 7.37 5.29 8.01
N LYS A 34 7.59 4.00 8.37
CA LYS A 34 8.40 3.07 7.58
C LYS A 34 7.81 2.75 6.20
N ALA A 35 6.48 2.70 6.09
CA ALA A 35 5.80 2.49 4.82
C ALA A 35 5.88 3.74 3.93
N ALA A 36 5.78 4.93 4.53
CA ALA A 36 5.97 6.21 3.86
C ALA A 36 7.42 6.42 3.42
N SER A 37 8.39 5.99 4.24
CA SER A 37 9.82 6.09 3.96
C SER A 37 10.33 5.03 2.97
N LYS A 38 9.49 4.08 2.52
CA LYS A 38 9.84 3.24 1.38
C LYS A 38 9.84 4.10 0.13
N THR A 39 11.01 4.67 -0.17
CA THR A 39 11.28 5.37 -1.43
C THR A 39 10.86 4.48 -2.59
N LYS A 40 9.79 4.86 -3.29
CA LYS A 40 9.33 4.12 -4.47
C LYS A 40 10.43 4.23 -5.53
N ARG A 41 11.01 3.09 -5.91
CA ARG A 41 12.03 3.05 -6.97
C ARG A 41 11.51 3.75 -8.24
N LYS A 42 12.36 4.51 -8.91
CA LYS A 42 12.02 5.12 -10.20
C LYS A 42 11.82 4.01 -11.24
N LEU A 43 10.61 3.93 -11.81
CA LEU A 43 10.30 2.94 -12.84
C LEU A 43 10.92 3.36 -14.18
N SER A 44 11.48 2.39 -14.91
CA SER A 44 11.93 2.61 -16.28
C SER A 44 10.76 2.98 -17.19
N ALA A 45 11.04 3.59 -18.34
CA ALA A 45 9.98 3.98 -19.28
C ALA A 45 9.14 2.78 -19.73
N TRP A 46 9.77 1.62 -19.95
CA TRP A 46 9.07 0.37 -20.25
C TRP A 46 8.19 -0.10 -19.08
N GLN A 47 8.70 -0.07 -17.84
CA GLN A 47 7.92 -0.45 -16.65
C GLN A 47 6.71 0.47 -16.43
N ARG A 48 6.85 1.77 -16.72
CA ARG A 48 5.72 2.71 -16.70
C ARG A 48 4.70 2.37 -17.79
N TYR A 49 5.17 2.04 -19.00
CA TYR A 49 4.31 1.69 -20.11
C TYR A 49 3.46 0.44 -19.83
N ILE A 50 4.06 -0.64 -19.31
CA ILE A 50 3.34 -1.89 -18.98
C ILE A 50 2.43 -1.75 -17.76
N LYS A 51 2.69 -0.80 -16.86
CA LYS A 51 1.85 -0.58 -15.68
C LYS A 51 0.48 -0.03 -16.07
N THR A 52 0.40 0.73 -17.16
CA THR A 52 -0.84 1.36 -17.63
C THR A 52 -1.74 0.35 -18.33
N LYS A 53 -2.96 0.15 -17.82
CA LYS A 53 -3.93 -0.83 -18.35
C LYS A 53 -4.38 -0.54 -19.78
N SER A 54 -4.44 0.72 -20.20
CA SER A 54 -4.82 1.08 -21.58
C SER A 54 -3.81 0.58 -22.62
N ASN A 55 -2.55 0.37 -22.23
CA ASN A 55 -1.50 -0.14 -23.13
C ASN A 55 -1.49 -1.67 -23.23
N HIS A 56 -2.32 -2.37 -22.45
CA HIS A 56 -2.30 -3.84 -22.36
C HIS A 56 -2.82 -4.48 -23.65
N ILE A 57 -1.90 -4.96 -24.48
CA ILE A 57 -2.23 -5.83 -25.61
C ILE A 57 -2.33 -7.25 -25.06
N LYS A 58 -3.49 -7.88 -25.23
CA LYS A 58 -3.74 -9.26 -24.79
C LYS A 58 -3.89 -10.18 -26.00
N PHE A 59 -3.50 -11.43 -25.83
CA PHE A 59 -3.83 -12.47 -26.80
C PHE A 59 -5.35 -12.61 -26.92
N LYS A 60 -5.85 -12.61 -28.16
CA LYS A 60 -7.29 -12.67 -28.44
C LYS A 60 -7.82 -14.10 -28.63
N ARG A 61 -6.94 -15.05 -28.99
CA ARG A 61 -7.26 -16.45 -29.33
C ARG A 61 -6.14 -17.39 -28.88
N GLY A 62 -6.41 -18.70 -28.89
CA GLY A 62 -5.48 -19.77 -28.48
C GLY A 62 -5.30 -19.90 -26.97
N ASP A 63 -4.38 -20.78 -26.55
CA ASP A 63 -4.19 -21.17 -25.13
C ASP A 63 -3.74 -20.02 -24.22
N LYS A 64 -3.19 -18.96 -24.83
CA LYS A 64 -2.73 -17.76 -24.12
C LYS A 64 -3.77 -16.66 -24.07
N LYS A 65 -5.00 -16.89 -24.57
CA LYS A 65 -6.10 -15.91 -24.60
C LYS A 65 -6.26 -15.23 -23.24
N GLY A 66 -6.38 -13.90 -23.26
CA GLY A 66 -6.54 -13.08 -22.05
C GLY A 66 -5.23 -12.74 -21.33
N ARG A 67 -4.13 -13.44 -21.60
CA ARG A 67 -2.79 -13.07 -21.08
C ARG A 67 -2.20 -11.89 -21.88
N LEU A 68 -1.25 -11.18 -21.27
CA LEU A 68 -0.55 -10.07 -21.92
C LEU A 68 0.39 -10.58 -23.02
N ASP A 69 0.31 -9.96 -24.19
CA ASP A 69 1.21 -10.15 -25.31
C ASP A 69 2.37 -9.14 -25.18
N LEU A 70 3.38 -9.51 -24.37
CA LEU A 70 4.54 -8.65 -24.10
C LEU A 70 5.35 -8.33 -25.36
N LYS A 71 5.36 -9.24 -26.35
CA LYS A 71 6.06 -9.03 -27.62
C LYS A 71 5.41 -7.88 -28.40
N ARG A 72 4.07 -7.92 -28.55
CA ARG A 72 3.34 -6.82 -29.19
C ARG A 72 3.41 -5.52 -28.41
N MET A 73 3.33 -5.57 -27.08
CA MET A 73 3.49 -4.37 -26.24
C MET A 73 4.88 -3.75 -26.41
N SER A 74 5.95 -4.55 -26.48
CA SER A 74 7.31 -4.04 -26.70
C SER A 74 7.44 -3.35 -28.06
N ALA A 75 6.88 -3.94 -29.12
CA ALA A 75 6.85 -3.32 -30.45
C ALA A 75 6.06 -2.01 -30.45
N ALA A 76 4.89 -1.96 -29.82
CA ALA A 76 4.08 -0.75 -29.70
C ALA A 76 4.81 0.37 -28.94
N PHE A 77 5.45 0.04 -27.81
CA PHE A 77 6.27 0.98 -27.04
C PHE A 77 7.45 1.54 -27.83
N LYS A 78 8.13 0.72 -28.65
CA LYS A 78 9.22 1.20 -29.51
C LYS A 78 8.71 2.11 -30.63
N ARG A 79 7.52 1.82 -31.19
CA ARG A 79 6.89 2.67 -32.22
C ARG A 79 6.46 4.02 -31.68
N SER A 80 5.91 4.08 -30.46
CA SER A 80 5.51 5.34 -29.83
C SER A 80 6.68 6.24 -29.38
N ARG A 81 7.92 5.81 -29.63
CA ARG A 81 9.16 6.50 -29.25
C ARG A 81 10.03 6.86 -30.46
N LYS A 82 9.63 6.45 -31.66
CA LYS A 82 10.18 6.97 -32.91
C LYS A 82 9.45 8.26 -33.24
#